data_AF-A0A1U7P4N7-F1
#
_entry.id   AF-A0A1U7P4N7-F1
#
_cell.length_a   1.000
_cell.length_b   1.000
_cell.length_c   1.000
_cell.angle_alpha   90.00
_cell.angle_beta   90.00
_cell.angle_gamma   90.00
#
_symmetry.space_group_name_H-M   'P 1'
#
loop_
_entity.id
_entity.type
_entity.pdbx_description
1 polymer ?
#
loop_
_entity_poly.entity_id
_entity_poly.type
_entity_poly.pdbx_seq_one_letter_code
_entity_poly.pdbx_strand_id
1 'polypeptide(L)'
;MTTMQIKGITLTHPWAWVIAEGGKNIENRTWRPEKQGGRIGMYLAIHGGRLHGPNTAGRAEARVSLASVITTMGWEGEQDPKTMLRLRCGLEVANETDYMPTGIIAVARLADVREDHDNPWSVFGQYHWHLADVTPLSESVPHKGAQGLWSLERDALAQVRTLYREALKAKTAAA
;
A
#
# COMPACT_ATOMS: atom_id res chain seq x y z
N MET A 1 -8.03 -1.73 28.60
CA MET A 1 -7.49 -2.12 27.29
C MET A 1 -7.12 -0.87 26.53
N THR A 2 -5.84 -0.64 26.27
CA THR A 2 -5.36 0.46 25.42
C THR A 2 -6.00 0.30 24.05
N THR A 3 -6.78 1.29 23.61
CA THR A 3 -7.40 1.26 22.29
C THR A 3 -6.32 1.19 21.21
N MET A 4 -6.45 0.22 20.31
CA MET A 4 -5.53 0.07 19.17
C MET A 4 -5.48 1.39 18.39
N GLN A 5 -4.33 2.05 18.43
CA GLN A 5 -4.11 3.31 17.74
C GLN A 5 -3.84 3.01 16.27
N ILE A 6 -4.79 3.38 15.42
CA ILE A 6 -4.67 3.31 13.95
C ILE A 6 -4.46 4.73 13.45
N LYS A 7 -3.38 4.96 12.70
CA LYS A 7 -3.16 6.17 11.92
C LYS A 7 -3.26 5.87 10.43
N GLY A 8 -3.71 6.82 9.65
CA GLY A 8 -3.70 6.72 8.20
C GLY A 8 -2.36 7.11 7.61
N ILE A 9 -1.99 6.44 6.53
CA ILE A 9 -0.86 6.81 5.67
C ILE A 9 -1.29 6.68 4.22
N THR A 10 -1.15 7.76 3.45
CA THR A 10 -1.51 7.78 2.04
C THR A 10 -0.32 7.45 1.18
N LEU A 11 -0.52 6.54 0.22
CA LEU A 11 0.47 6.11 -0.76
C LEU A 11 0.00 6.46 -2.17
N THR A 12 0.95 6.80 -3.02
CA THR A 12 0.71 6.93 -4.46
C THR A 12 0.46 5.56 -5.07
N HIS A 13 -0.30 5.51 -6.16
CA HIS A 13 -0.52 4.27 -6.87
C HIS A 13 0.76 3.79 -7.56
N PRO A 14 1.01 2.47 -7.61
CA PRO A 14 0.15 1.37 -7.14
C PRO A 14 0.42 0.93 -5.69
N TRP A 15 1.30 1.62 -4.96
CA TRP A 15 1.97 1.08 -3.77
C TRP A 15 1.06 0.63 -2.63
N ALA A 16 -0.09 1.27 -2.43
CA ALA A 16 -1.08 0.78 -1.47
C ALA A 16 -1.52 -0.66 -1.79
N TRP A 17 -1.87 -0.93 -3.05
CA TRP A 17 -2.28 -2.26 -3.51
C TRP A 17 -1.12 -3.26 -3.43
N VAL A 18 0.10 -2.85 -3.79
CA VAL A 18 1.27 -3.74 -3.71
C VAL A 18 1.56 -4.14 -2.26
N ILE A 19 1.30 -3.26 -1.29
CA ILE A 19 1.35 -3.62 0.14
C ILE A 19 0.25 -4.61 0.50
N ALA A 20 -1.00 -4.30 0.14
CA ALA A 20 -2.15 -5.11 0.51
C ALA A 20 -2.08 -6.54 -0.08
N GLU A 21 -1.85 -6.64 -1.39
CA GLU A 21 -1.98 -7.89 -2.15
C GLU A 21 -0.64 -8.39 -2.71
N GLY A 22 0.27 -7.47 -3.02
CA GLY A 22 1.52 -7.77 -3.73
C GLY A 22 2.70 -8.20 -2.84
N GLY A 23 2.49 -8.36 -1.53
CA GLY A 23 3.53 -8.79 -0.60
C GLY A 23 4.61 -7.75 -0.28
N LYS A 24 4.45 -6.49 -0.69
CA LYS A 24 5.36 -5.41 -0.26
C LYS A 24 5.22 -5.17 1.23
N ASN A 25 6.32 -5.37 1.96
CA ASN A 25 6.37 -5.25 3.42
C ASN A 25 7.20 -4.06 3.92
N ILE A 26 7.60 -3.16 3.03
CA ILE A 26 8.34 -1.94 3.37
C ILE A 26 7.56 -0.72 2.88
N GLU A 27 7.38 0.26 3.75
CA GLU A 27 7.04 1.63 3.35
C GLU A 27 8.30 2.51 3.44
N ASN A 28 8.67 3.16 2.33
CA ASN A 28 9.88 3.97 2.27
C ASN A 28 9.54 5.45 2.55
N ARG A 29 10.27 6.09 3.48
CA ARG A 29 10.06 7.49 3.84
C ARG A 29 11.38 8.21 4.07
N THR A 30 11.42 9.50 3.77
CA THR A 30 12.56 10.38 4.10
C THR A 30 12.55 10.83 5.57
N TRP A 31 11.61 10.32 6.37
CA TRP A 31 11.44 10.67 7.77
C TRP A 31 11.01 9.47 8.62
N ARG A 32 11.40 9.50 9.90
CA ARG A 32 11.03 8.52 10.90
C ARG A 32 9.63 8.80 11.48
N PRO A 33 8.82 7.75 11.80
CA PRO A 33 7.42 7.90 12.21
C PRO A 33 7.21 8.80 13.42
N GLU A 34 8.16 8.85 14.35
CA GLU A 34 8.09 9.63 15.59
C GLU A 34 7.94 11.12 15.32
N LYS A 35 8.48 11.62 14.19
CA LYS A 35 8.34 13.02 13.76
C LYS A 35 6.88 13.44 13.56
N GLN A 36 5.97 12.49 13.38
CA GLN A 36 4.54 12.73 13.17
C GLN A 36 3.68 11.94 14.16
N GLY A 37 4.23 11.66 15.34
CA GLY A 37 3.54 10.97 16.44
C GLY A 37 3.19 9.52 16.11
N GLY A 38 3.96 8.88 15.24
CA GLY A 38 3.95 7.43 15.06
C GLY A 38 4.93 6.74 16.00
N ARG A 39 4.77 5.43 16.17
CA ARG A 39 5.67 4.60 16.97
C ARG A 39 5.63 3.15 16.49
N ILE A 40 6.72 2.42 16.71
CA ILE A 40 6.75 0.96 16.52
C ILE A 40 5.61 0.32 17.34
N GLY A 41 4.96 -0.69 16.76
CA GLY A 41 3.79 -1.37 17.30
C GLY A 41 2.46 -0.68 17.01
N MET A 42 2.45 0.51 16.42
CA MET A 42 1.19 1.14 15.97
C MET A 42 0.63 0.45 14.73
N TYR A 43 -0.65 0.72 14.46
CA TYR A 43 -1.32 0.25 13.26
C TYR A 43 -1.47 1.37 12.25
N LEU A 44 -1.33 1.01 10.98
CA LEU A 44 -1.42 1.86 9.82
C LEU A 44 -2.61 1.43 8.98
N ALA A 45 -3.54 2.35 8.76
CA ALA A 45 -4.53 2.25 7.70
C ALA A 45 -3.85 2.64 6.38
N ILE A 46 -3.65 1.65 5.51
CA ILE A 46 -3.01 1.80 4.20
C ILE A 46 -4.03 2.42 3.26
N HIS A 47 -3.78 3.67 2.86
CA HIS A 47 -4.69 4.44 2.03
C HIS A 47 -4.13 4.61 0.61
N GLY A 48 -4.89 4.17 -0.38
CA GLY A 48 -4.64 4.47 -1.78
C GLY A 48 -5.05 5.90 -2.10
N GLY A 49 -4.09 6.68 -2.61
CA GLY A 49 -4.25 8.09 -2.90
C GLY A 49 -5.25 8.41 -4.01
N ARG A 50 -5.10 9.61 -4.59
CA ARG A 50 -5.97 10.06 -5.67
C ARG A 50 -5.69 9.27 -6.95
N LEU A 51 -6.77 8.78 -7.57
CA LEU A 51 -6.71 8.29 -8.93
C LEU A 51 -6.66 9.47 -9.92
N HIS A 52 -5.55 9.58 -10.64
CA HIS A 52 -5.42 10.58 -11.70
C HIS A 52 -6.11 10.09 -12.99
N GLY A 53 -6.54 11.03 -13.83
CA GLY A 53 -7.17 10.71 -15.12
C GLY A 53 -6.22 9.95 -16.06
N PRO A 54 -6.76 9.16 -17.00
CA PRO A 54 -5.99 8.20 -17.81
C PRO A 54 -4.82 8.82 -18.59
N ASN A 55 -4.95 10.08 -19.01
CA ASN A 55 -3.98 10.80 -19.84
C ASN A 55 -3.22 11.87 -19.04
N THR A 56 -2.71 11.51 -17.87
CA THR A 56 -1.97 12.43 -16.99
C THR A 56 -0.60 11.87 -16.60
N ALA A 57 0.34 12.76 -16.27
CA ALA A 57 1.67 12.35 -15.80
C ALA A 57 1.60 11.43 -14.57
N GLY A 58 0.75 11.76 -13.59
CA GLY A 58 0.59 10.92 -12.39
C GLY A 58 0.01 9.53 -12.69
N ARG A 59 -0.83 9.40 -13.72
CA ARG A 59 -1.30 8.09 -14.18
C ARG A 59 -0.20 7.30 -14.89
N ALA A 60 0.58 7.96 -15.74
CA ALA A 60 1.72 7.34 -16.41
C ALA A 60 2.77 6.86 -15.40
N GLU A 61 3.08 7.65 -14.38
CA GLU A 61 4.00 7.27 -13.30
C GLU A 61 3.51 6.05 -12.51
N ALA A 62 2.22 6.00 -12.18
CA ALA A 62 1.61 4.85 -11.53
C ALA A 62 1.69 3.59 -12.41
N ARG A 63 1.46 3.74 -13.72
CA ARG A 63 1.57 2.63 -14.69
C ARG A 63 3.01 2.12 -14.82
N VAL A 64 3.99 3.02 -14.91
CA VAL A 64 5.42 2.65 -14.96
C VAL A 64 5.84 1.93 -13.66
N SER A 65 5.41 2.43 -12.51
CA SER A 65 5.69 1.79 -11.22
C SER A 65 5.08 0.39 -11.14
N LEU A 66 3.83 0.22 -11.60
CA LEU A 66 3.16 -1.07 -11.66
C LEU A 66 3.84 -2.04 -12.63
N ALA A 67 4.17 -1.59 -13.83
CA ALA A 67 4.92 -2.38 -14.82
C ALA A 67 6.26 -2.88 -14.30
N SER A 68 6.98 -2.01 -13.55
CA SER A 68 8.23 -2.37 -12.89
C SER A 68 8.02 -3.48 -11.86
N VAL A 69 6.97 -3.37 -11.03
CA VAL A 69 6.61 -4.43 -10.07
C VAL A 69 6.27 -5.72 -10.78
N ILE A 70 5.39 -5.70 -11.79
CA ILE A 70 4.99 -6.90 -12.54
C ILE A 70 6.20 -7.61 -13.12
N THR A 71 7.08 -6.86 -13.80
CA THR A 71 8.28 -7.43 -14.44
C THR A 71 9.29 -7.95 -13.42
N THR A 72 9.51 -7.20 -12.33
CA THR A 72 10.49 -7.58 -11.30
C THR A 72 10.04 -8.82 -10.54
N MET A 73 8.73 -8.97 -10.32
CA MET A 73 8.16 -10.08 -9.60
C MET A 73 7.83 -11.29 -10.51
N GLY A 74 8.01 -11.17 -11.82
CA GLY A 74 7.70 -12.23 -12.78
C GLY A 74 6.20 -12.51 -12.93
N TRP A 75 5.36 -11.49 -12.76
CA TRP A 75 3.89 -11.60 -12.78
C TRP A 75 3.27 -11.36 -14.15
N GLU A 76 4.08 -11.17 -15.19
CA GLU A 76 3.59 -10.94 -16.55
C GLU A 76 2.84 -12.14 -17.16
N GLY A 77 3.12 -13.37 -16.68
CA GLY A 77 2.66 -14.59 -17.33
C GLY A 77 3.26 -14.78 -18.74
N GLU A 78 2.64 -15.62 -19.57
CA GLU A 78 3.03 -15.77 -20.96
C GLU A 78 2.43 -14.63 -21.80
N GLN A 79 3.29 -13.92 -22.53
CA GLN A 79 2.91 -12.73 -23.30
C GLN A 79 3.66 -12.73 -24.63
N ASP A 80 3.04 -12.22 -25.69
CA ASP A 80 3.75 -12.00 -26.94
C ASP A 80 4.79 -10.85 -26.81
N PRO A 81 5.84 -10.82 -27.66
CA PRO A 81 6.90 -9.82 -27.54
C PRO A 81 6.43 -8.35 -27.59
N LYS A 82 5.36 -8.04 -28.33
CA LYS A 82 4.85 -6.68 -28.45
C LYS A 82 4.15 -6.25 -27.17
N THR A 83 3.36 -7.14 -26.57
CA THR A 83 2.71 -6.91 -25.27
C THR A 83 3.75 -6.74 -24.17
N MET A 84 4.78 -7.59 -24.15
CA MET A 84 5.90 -7.45 -23.21
C MET A 84 6.64 -6.13 -23.32
N LEU A 85 6.90 -5.66 -24.54
CA LEU A 85 7.55 -4.37 -24.74
C LEU A 85 6.69 -3.22 -24.20
N ARG A 86 5.38 -3.24 -24.47
CA ARG A 86 4.45 -2.20 -23.98
C ARG A 86 4.35 -2.20 -22.46
N LEU A 87 4.31 -3.39 -21.84
CA LEU A 87 4.35 -3.55 -20.40
C LEU A 87 5.66 -2.99 -19.82
N ARG A 88 6.83 -3.46 -20.27
CA ARG A 88 8.13 -3.06 -19.71
C ARG A 88 8.42 -1.57 -19.85
N CYS A 89 7.90 -0.93 -20.88
CA CYS A 89 7.99 0.52 -21.06
C CYS A 89 6.91 1.31 -20.29
N GLY A 90 6.01 0.63 -19.56
CA GLY A 90 4.88 1.25 -18.87
C GLY A 90 3.93 1.98 -19.82
N LEU A 91 3.83 1.54 -21.08
CA LEU A 91 2.92 2.12 -22.07
C LEU A 91 1.48 1.64 -21.82
N GLU A 92 1.34 0.37 -21.48
CA GLU A 92 0.06 -0.29 -21.28
C GLU A 92 0.18 -1.38 -20.21
N VAL A 93 -0.76 -1.39 -19.27
CA VAL A 93 -0.93 -2.46 -18.28
C VAL A 93 -2.40 -2.82 -18.26
N ALA A 94 -2.71 -4.09 -18.52
CA ALA A 94 -4.09 -4.58 -18.54
C ALA A 94 -4.75 -4.38 -17.17
N ASN A 95 -6.00 -3.89 -17.19
CA ASN A 95 -6.80 -3.64 -15.99
C ASN A 95 -6.08 -2.79 -14.93
N GLU A 96 -5.29 -1.79 -15.35
CA GLU A 96 -4.46 -0.99 -14.44
C GLU A 96 -5.24 -0.37 -13.26
N THR A 97 -6.55 -0.12 -13.41
CA THR A 97 -7.40 0.40 -12.33
C THR A 97 -7.51 -0.53 -11.13
N ASP A 98 -7.43 -1.85 -11.33
CA ASP A 98 -7.61 -2.86 -10.28
C ASP A 98 -6.46 -2.79 -9.25
N TYR A 99 -5.31 -2.30 -9.71
CA TYR A 99 -4.09 -2.07 -8.92
C TYR A 99 -4.01 -0.66 -8.32
N MET A 100 -5.06 0.15 -8.51
CA MET A 100 -5.10 1.55 -8.08
C MET A 100 -6.35 1.88 -7.25
N PRO A 101 -6.70 1.06 -6.24
CA PRO A 101 -7.87 1.31 -5.40
C PRO A 101 -7.66 2.59 -4.58
N THR A 102 -8.70 3.41 -4.48
CA THR A 102 -8.67 4.64 -3.65
C THR A 102 -9.35 4.38 -2.31
N GLY A 103 -8.96 5.10 -1.26
CA GLY A 103 -9.47 4.89 0.10
C GLY A 103 -8.60 3.95 0.93
N ILE A 104 -9.07 3.55 2.11
CA ILE A 104 -8.33 2.67 3.01
C ILE A 104 -8.62 1.22 2.64
N ILE A 105 -7.59 0.47 2.26
CA ILE A 105 -7.76 -0.87 1.69
C ILE A 105 -7.14 -1.99 2.54
N ALA A 106 -6.29 -1.64 3.50
CA ALA A 106 -5.63 -2.61 4.37
C ALA A 106 -5.27 -1.98 5.70
N VAL A 107 -5.03 -2.83 6.70
CA VAL A 107 -4.39 -2.45 7.96
C VAL A 107 -3.08 -3.23 8.09
N ALA A 108 -2.01 -2.54 8.48
CA ALA A 108 -0.72 -3.15 8.74
C ALA A 108 -0.17 -2.68 10.09
N ARG A 109 0.67 -3.49 10.74
CA ARG A 109 1.39 -3.09 11.93
C ARG A 109 2.78 -2.58 11.55
N LEU A 110 3.18 -1.42 12.08
CA LEU A 110 4.55 -0.93 11.98
C LEU A 110 5.43 -1.75 12.93
N ALA A 111 6.19 -2.69 12.41
CA ALA A 111 6.97 -3.64 13.19
C ALA A 111 8.36 -3.12 13.56
N ASP A 112 8.99 -2.35 12.66
CA ASP A 112 10.34 -1.84 12.84
C ASP A 112 10.59 -0.62 11.92
N VAL A 113 11.66 0.13 12.19
CA VAL A 113 12.14 1.21 11.32
C VAL A 113 13.65 1.12 11.19
N ARG A 114 14.11 0.88 9.96
CA ARG A 114 15.53 0.65 9.65
C ARG A 114 16.02 1.58 8.55
N GLU A 115 17.34 1.58 8.35
CA GLU A 115 18.05 2.26 7.26
C GLU A 115 18.92 1.23 6.50
N ASP A 116 18.50 -0.03 6.51
CA ASP A 116 19.12 -1.15 5.81
C ASP A 116 18.80 -1.13 4.31
N HIS A 117 19.28 -2.11 3.54
CA HIS A 117 18.99 -2.22 2.10
C HIS A 117 19.00 -3.68 1.65
N ASP A 118 18.71 -4.59 2.57
CA ASP A 118 18.70 -6.04 2.40
C ASP A 118 17.34 -6.59 1.93
N ASN A 119 16.33 -5.72 1.78
CA ASN A 119 15.00 -6.06 1.30
C ASN A 119 14.78 -5.57 -0.15
N PRO A 120 14.16 -6.36 -1.05
CA PRO A 120 13.88 -5.96 -2.44
C PRO A 120 13.07 -4.66 -2.60
N TRP A 121 12.32 -4.29 -1.56
CA TRP A 121 11.44 -3.12 -1.55
C TRP A 121 12.08 -1.85 -0.99
N SER A 122 13.31 -1.93 -0.48
CA SER A 122 14.05 -0.84 0.15
C SER A 122 14.59 0.16 -0.87
N VAL A 123 14.48 1.45 -0.58
CA VAL A 123 14.98 2.54 -1.43
C VAL A 123 16.16 3.21 -0.76
N PHE A 124 17.31 3.23 -1.43
CA PHE A 124 18.54 3.81 -0.91
C PHE A 124 18.33 5.25 -0.38
N GLY A 125 18.89 5.52 0.80
CA GLY A 125 18.81 6.83 1.45
C GLY A 125 17.47 7.15 2.12
N GLN A 126 16.60 6.16 2.30
CA GLN A 126 15.32 6.31 3.00
C GLN A 126 15.26 5.45 4.28
N TYR A 127 14.34 5.82 5.16
CA TYR A 127 13.93 4.98 6.27
C TYR A 127 12.94 3.93 5.78
N HIS A 128 13.18 2.69 6.15
CA HIS A 128 12.38 1.53 5.80
C HIS A 128 11.48 1.18 6.97
N TRP A 129 10.19 1.46 6.80
CA TRP A 129 9.17 1.12 7.77
C TRP A 129 8.74 -0.31 7.48
N HIS A 130 9.17 -1.24 8.32
CA HIS A 130 8.82 -2.65 8.17
C HIS A 130 7.38 -2.86 8.60
N LEU A 131 6.58 -3.37 7.68
CA LEU A 131 5.18 -3.67 7.87
C LEU A 131 5.02 -5.16 8.15
N ALA A 132 4.35 -5.48 9.24
CA ALA A 132 3.94 -6.84 9.58
C ALA A 132 2.41 -6.92 9.65
N ASP A 133 1.89 -8.14 9.65
CA ASP A 133 0.45 -8.42 9.81
C ASP A 133 -0.43 -7.63 8.83
N VAL A 134 0.08 -7.42 7.60
CA VAL A 134 -0.69 -6.76 6.55
C VAL A 134 -1.96 -7.57 6.31
N THR A 135 -3.08 -6.91 6.48
CA THR A 135 -4.41 -7.50 6.42
C THR A 135 -5.26 -6.66 5.48
N PRO A 136 -5.48 -7.13 4.24
CA PRO A 136 -6.44 -6.54 3.32
C PRO A 136 -7.84 -6.48 3.92
N LEU A 137 -8.56 -5.42 3.60
CA LEU A 137 -9.98 -5.28 3.92
C LEU A 137 -10.80 -5.82 2.74
N SER A 138 -11.97 -6.39 3.02
CA SER A 138 -12.86 -6.94 1.97
C SER A 138 -13.38 -5.87 1.00
N GLU A 139 -13.39 -4.61 1.43
CA GLU A 139 -13.73 -3.45 0.61
C GLU A 139 -12.92 -2.23 1.05
N SER A 140 -12.83 -1.25 0.16
CA SER A 140 -12.19 0.03 0.50
C SER A 140 -13.12 0.87 1.38
N VAL A 141 -12.56 1.45 2.45
CA VAL A 141 -13.24 2.46 3.26
C VAL A 141 -12.98 3.85 2.67
N PRO A 142 -14.02 4.58 2.22
CA PRO A 142 -13.85 5.93 1.72
C PRO A 142 -13.28 6.87 2.79
N HIS A 143 -12.18 7.55 2.47
CA HIS A 143 -11.60 8.58 3.32
C HIS A 143 -10.74 9.54 2.50
N LYS A 144 -10.73 10.82 2.87
CA LYS A 144 -9.79 11.77 2.30
C LYS A 144 -8.39 11.52 2.88
N GLY A 145 -7.43 11.19 2.03
CA GLY A 145 -6.03 11.05 2.45
C GLY A 145 -5.40 12.39 2.83
N ALA A 146 -4.22 12.33 3.44
CA ALA A 146 -3.41 13.51 3.74
C ALA A 146 -1.91 13.20 3.68
N GLN A 147 -1.09 14.24 3.62
CA GLN A 147 0.36 14.12 3.72
C GLN A 147 0.77 13.72 5.14
N GLY A 148 1.75 12.82 5.25
CA GLY A 148 2.23 12.32 6.53
C GLY A 148 1.28 11.34 7.22
N LEU A 149 1.46 11.14 8.52
CA LEU A 149 0.55 10.40 9.39
C LEU A 149 -0.63 11.26 9.80
N TRP A 150 -1.84 10.74 9.63
CA TRP A 150 -3.07 11.45 9.96
C TRP A 150 -4.02 10.59 10.79
N SER A 151 -4.95 11.25 11.48
CA SER A 151 -6.01 10.60 12.26
C SER A 151 -7.21 10.34 11.36
N LEU A 152 -7.80 9.15 11.49
CA LEU A 152 -9.03 8.80 10.79
C LEU A 152 -10.21 9.52 11.45
N GLU A 153 -11.18 9.95 10.64
CA GLU A 153 -12.49 10.37 11.14
C GLU A 153 -13.19 9.22 11.87
N ARG A 154 -14.06 9.56 12.83
CA ARG A 154 -14.67 8.60 13.76
C ARG A 154 -15.36 7.45 13.03
N ASP A 155 -16.14 7.75 12.00
CA ASP A 155 -16.95 6.76 11.28
C ASP A 155 -16.09 5.85 10.41
N ALA A 156 -15.11 6.42 9.69
CA ALA A 156 -14.13 5.65 8.93
C ALA A 156 -13.29 4.74 9.85
N LEU A 157 -12.86 5.24 11.01
CA LEU A 157 -12.14 4.42 12.00
C LEU A 157 -12.99 3.25 12.50
N ALA A 158 -14.29 3.47 12.73
CA ALA A 158 -15.21 2.42 13.15
C ALA A 158 -15.37 1.36 12.05
N GLN A 159 -15.52 1.77 10.79
CA GLN A 159 -15.62 0.85 9.65
C GLN A 159 -14.33 0.05 9.45
N VAL A 160 -13.16 0.70 9.45
CA VAL A 160 -11.85 0.03 9.36
C VAL A 160 -11.69 -1.03 10.45
N ARG A 161 -12.08 -0.72 11.69
CA ARG A 161 -12.02 -1.67 12.81
C ARG A 161 -12.97 -2.86 12.64
N THR A 162 -14.11 -2.67 12.01
CA THR A 162 -15.05 -3.77 11.72
C THR A 162 -14.48 -4.69 10.66
N LEU A 163 -14.12 -4.14 9.50
CA LEU A 163 -13.55 -4.91 8.38
C LEU A 163 -12.26 -5.62 8.78
N TYR A 164 -11.38 -4.96 9.55
CA TYR A 164 -10.15 -5.59 10.03
C TYR A 164 -10.43 -6.79 10.94
N ARG A 165 -11.41 -6.70 11.86
CA ARG A 165 -11.78 -7.83 12.72
C ARG A 165 -12.39 -8.99 11.92
N GLU A 166 -13.16 -8.68 10.88
CA GLU A 166 -13.74 -9.69 9.99
C GLU A 166 -12.64 -10.40 9.19
N ALA A 167 -11.70 -9.64 8.62
CA ALA A 167 -10.55 -10.19 7.91
C ALA A 167 -9.67 -11.08 8.80
N LEU A 168 -9.39 -10.67 10.04
CA LEU A 168 -8.65 -11.51 10.99
C LEU A 168 -9.38 -12.81 11.33
N LYS A 169 -10.71 -12.76 11.50
CA LYS A 169 -11.52 -13.97 11.75
C LYS A 169 -11.48 -14.91 10.54
N ALA A 170 -11.65 -14.37 9.33
CA ALA A 170 -11.60 -15.16 8.10
C ALA A 170 -10.23 -15.83 7.92
N LYS A 171 -9.13 -15.12 8.18
CA LYS A 171 -7.76 -15.66 8.13
C LYS A 171 -7.54 -16.79 9.14
N THR A 172 -8.10 -16.66 10.35
CA THR A 172 -8.00 -17.68 11.39
C THR A 172 -8.82 -18.93 11.03
N ALA A 173 -9.98 -18.77 10.38
CA ALA A 173 -10.82 -19.89 9.97
C ALA A 173 -10.25 -20.66 8.76
N ALA A 174 -9.36 -20.04 7.98
CA ALA A 174 -8.71 -20.65 6.82
C ALA A 174 -7.36 -21.34 7.14
N ALA A 175 -6.86 -21.21 8.36
CA ALA A 175 -5.61 -21.80 8.85
C ALA A 175 -5.86 -23.09 9.62
#